data_AF-A0A3D3R2N2-F1
#
_entry.id   AF-A0A3D3R2N2-F1
#
_cell.length_a   1.000
_cell.length_b   1.000
_cell.length_c   1.000
_cell.angle_alpha   90.00
_cell.angle_beta   90.00
_cell.angle_gamma   90.00
#
_symmetry.space_group_name_H-M   'P 1'
#
loop_
_entity.id
_entity.type
_entity.pdbx_description
1 polymer ?
#
loop_
_entity_poly.entity_id
_entity_poly.type
_entity_poly.pdbx_seq_one_letter_code
_entity_poly.pdbx_strand_id
1 'polypeptide(L)' 'MVRRHELTDTQWEAIQEYLSGNASDPGRTAVDNRLFVNAVLFVLKTGIPWEDLPERYGKPNTVWKRFDCWCAKGVWE' A
#
# COMPACT_ATOMS: atom_id res chain seq x y z
N MET A 1 -5.47 14.81 10.59
CA MET A 1 -6.13 13.73 11.38
C MET A 1 -6.02 12.44 10.60
N VAL A 2 -5.45 11.39 11.21
CA VAL A 2 -5.28 10.08 10.57
C VAL A 2 -6.61 9.33 10.60
N ARG A 3 -7.01 8.68 9.50
CA ARG A 3 -8.24 7.87 9.48
C ARG A 3 -8.04 6.55 10.25
N ARG A 4 -9.11 5.95 10.75
CA ARG A 4 -9.12 4.72 11.56
C ARG A 4 -8.26 3.57 11.01
N HIS A 5 -8.10 3.47 9.69
CA HIS A 5 -7.41 2.37 9.00
C HIS A 5 -6.07 2.77 8.36
N GLU A 6 -5.65 4.03 8.51
CA GLU A 6 -4.42 4.55 7.91
C GLU A 6 -3.28 4.62 8.92
N LEU A 7 -2.04 4.62 8.43
CA LEU A 7 -0.84 4.75 9.25
C LEU A 7 -0.62 6.19 9.68
N THR A 8 -0.18 6.36 10.93
CA THR A 8 0.38 7.64 11.39
C THR A 8 1.72 7.91 10.71
N ASP A 9 2.19 9.16 10.76
CA ASP A 9 3.48 9.53 10.18
C ASP A 9 4.62 8.74 10.82
N THR A 10 4.63 8.62 12.16
CA THR A 10 5.63 7.81 12.89
C THR A 10 5.61 6.33 12.51
N GLN A 11 4.42 5.75 12.32
CA GLN A 11 4.31 4.35 11.88
C GLN A 11 4.80 4.18 10.45
N TRP A 12 4.51 5.15 9.59
CA TRP A 12 4.99 5.16 8.21
C TRP A 12 6.52 5.25 8.16
N GLU A 13 7.11 6.17 8.93
CA GLU A 13 8.55 6.35 9.00
C GLU A 13 9.28 5.09 9.44
N ALA A 14 8.69 4.33 10.36
CA ALA A 14 9.27 3.08 10.84
C ALA A 14 9.28 1.95 9.79
N ILE A 15 8.38 1.97 8.80
CA ILE A 15 8.26 0.86 7.82
C ILE A 15 8.74 1.22 6.43
N GLN A 16 8.73 2.49 6.05
CA GLN A 16 8.90 2.90 4.64
C GLN A 16 10.20 2.41 4.01
N GLU A 17 11.29 2.35 4.78
CA GLU A 17 12.61 1.93 4.27
C GLU A 17 12.68 0.43 3.93
N TYR A 18 11.81 -0.39 4.52
CA TYR A 18 11.74 -1.83 4.26
C TYR A 18 10.89 -2.17 3.04
N LEU A 19 10.15 -1.21 2.51
CA LEU A 19 9.23 -1.42 1.41
C LEU A 19 9.91 -1.22 0.05
N SER A 20 9.51 -2.02 -0.94
CA SER A 20 9.97 -1.85 -2.31
C SER A 20 9.28 -0.66 -3.01
N GLY A 21 9.88 -0.13 -4.07
CA GLY A 21 9.38 0.99 -4.86
C GLY A 21 9.69 2.36 -4.25
N ASN A 22 10.65 2.43 -3.34
CA ASN A 22 11.15 3.70 -2.80
C ASN A 22 11.86 4.52 -3.88
N ALA A 23 12.02 5.83 -3.64
CA ALA A 23 12.72 6.71 -4.58
C ALA A 23 14.15 6.25 -4.90
N SER A 24 14.78 5.55 -3.96
CA SER A 24 16.12 5.00 -4.10
C SER A 24 16.18 3.67 -4.86
N ASP A 25 15.05 3.02 -5.15
CA ASP A 25 15.03 1.73 -5.81
C ASP A 25 15.22 1.87 -7.33
N PRO A 26 16.10 1.05 -7.95
CA PRO A 26 16.30 1.10 -9.40
C PRO A 26 15.02 0.67 -10.15
N GLY A 27 14.52 1.56 -11.00
CA GLY A 27 13.35 1.33 -11.86
C GLY A 27 12.25 2.37 -11.67
N ARG A 28 10.99 1.94 -11.71
CA ARG A 28 9.82 2.83 -11.59
C ARG A 28 9.54 3.11 -10.13
N THR A 29 9.91 4.29 -9.65
CA THR A 29 9.47 4.81 -8.34
C THR A 29 7.95 4.78 -8.27
N ALA A 30 7.41 4.24 -7.19
CA ALA A 30 5.98 4.26 -6.99
C ALA A 30 5.52 5.69 -6.68
N VAL A 31 4.46 6.15 -7.36
CA VAL A 31 3.93 7.52 -7.22
C VAL A 31 3.58 7.84 -5.77
N ASP A 32 2.98 6.89 -5.04
CA ASP A 32 2.71 7.02 -3.61
C ASP A 32 2.72 5.63 -2.94
N ASN A 33 3.79 5.33 -2.20
CA ASN A 33 3.94 4.09 -1.44
C ASN A 33 3.00 4.05 -0.23
N ARG A 34 2.82 5.19 0.44
CA ARG A 34 2.02 5.28 1.65
C ARG A 34 0.54 5.06 1.33
N LEU A 35 0.05 5.66 0.25
CA LEU A 35 -1.34 5.48 -0.18
C LEU A 35 -1.62 4.01 -0.52
N PHE A 36 -0.68 3.34 -1.19
CA PHE A 36 -0.80 1.92 -1.50
C PHE A 36 -0.86 1.06 -0.23
N VAL A 37 0.05 1.25 0.72
CA VAL A 37 0.04 0.48 1.98
C VAL A 37 -1.22 0.74 2.78
N ASN A 38 -1.69 1.99 2.84
CA ASN A 38 -2.96 2.33 3.47
C ASN A 38 -4.16 1.63 2.79
N ALA A 39 -4.12 1.46 1.47
CA ALA A 39 -5.14 0.71 0.73
C ALA A 39 -5.17 -0.76 1.13
N VAL A 40 -3.98 -1.39 1.19
CA VAL A 40 -3.83 -2.79 1.62
C VAL A 40 -4.32 -2.97 3.05
N LEU A 41 -3.90 -2.09 3.98
CA LEU A 41 -4.34 -2.12 5.37
C LEU A 41 -5.85 -1.92 5.51
N PHE A 42 -6.45 -1.08 4.69
CA PHE A 42 -7.90 -0.89 4.69
C PHE A 42 -8.62 -2.20 4.36
N VAL A 43 -8.23 -2.88 3.27
CA VAL A 43 -8.80 -4.17 2.86
C VAL A 43 -8.59 -5.22 3.94
N LEU A 44 -7.36 -5.37 4.46
CA LEU A 44 -7.05 -6.36 5.50
C LEU A 44 -7.83 -6.13 6.80
N LYS A 45 -8.06 -4.87 7.20
CA LYS A 45 -8.78 -4.54 8.43
C LYS A 45 -10.31 -4.62 8.30
N THR A 46 -10.84 -4.44 7.10
CA THR A 46 -12.31 -4.37 6.87
C THR A 46 -12.87 -5.62 6.23
N GLY A 47 -12.03 -6.42 5.56
CA GLY A 47 -12.43 -7.63 4.85
C GLY A 47 -13.23 -7.38 3.57
N ILE A 48 -13.32 -6.12 3.11
CA ILE A 48 -14.04 -5.82 1.86
C ILE A 48 -13.31 -6.42 0.65
N PRO A 49 -14.04 -6.75 -0.43
CA PRO A 49 -13.38 -7.11 -1.68
C PRO A 49 -12.61 -5.91 -2.24
N TRP A 50 -11.53 -6.18 -2.99
CA TRP A 50 -10.73 -5.14 -3.64
C TRP A 50 -11.55 -4.24 -4.56
N GLU A 51 -12.57 -4.78 -5.22
CA GLU A 51 -13.47 -4.05 -6.12
C GLU A 51 -14.21 -2.90 -5.43
N ASP A 52 -14.51 -3.06 -4.13
CA ASP A 52 -15.19 -2.06 -3.31
C ASP A 52 -14.22 -1.10 -2.61
N LEU A 53 -12.93 -1.13 -2.98
CA LEU A 53 -11.93 -0.25 -2.41
C LEU A 53 -12.32 1.21 -2.65
N PRO A 54 -12.39 2.05 -1.59
CA PRO A 54 -12.74 3.45 -1.75
C PRO A 54 -11.79 4.19 -2.70
N GLU A 55 -12.34 5.01 -3.59
CA GLU A 55 -11.62 5.72 -4.66
C GLU A 55 -10.45 6.58 -4.15
N ARG A 56 -10.52 7.03 -2.89
CA ARG A 56 -9.42 7.76 -2.22
C ARG A 56 -8.09 7.01 -2.20
N TYR A 57 -8.10 5.69 -2.31
CA TYR A 57 -6.89 4.85 -2.36
C TYR A 57 -6.40 4.59 -3.79
N GLY A 58 -7.09 5.15 -4.80
CA GLY A 58 -6.83 4.92 -6.21
C GLY A 58 -7.68 3.80 -6.78
N LYS A 59 -7.30 3.34 -7.98
CA LYS A 59 -8.07 2.35 -8.73
C LYS A 59 -7.90 0.95 -8.13
N PRO A 60 -8.99 0.25 -7.76
CA PRO A 60 -8.98 -1.12 -7.25
C PRO A 60 -8.01 -2.07 -7.96
N ASN A 61 -8.14 -2.18 -9.29
CA ASN A 61 -7.33 -3.07 -10.11
C ASN A 61 -5.84 -2.75 -10.09
N THR A 62 -5.47 -1.47 -9.97
CA THR A 62 -4.06 -1.06 -9.91
C THR A 62 -3.46 -1.44 -8.56
N VAL A 63 -4.21 -1.22 -7.47
CA VAL A 63 -3.79 -1.59 -6.11
C VAL A 63 -3.65 -3.11 -6.01
N TRP A 64 -4.65 -3.86 -6.46
CA TRP A 64 -4.62 -5.31 -6.42
C TRP A 64 -3.46 -5.91 -7.23
N LYS A 65 -3.24 -5.48 -8.48
CA LYS A 65 -2.10 -5.95 -9.31
C LYS A 65 -0.76 -5.69 -8.64
N ARG A 66 -0.64 -4.55 -7.96
CA ARG A 66 0.58 -4.19 -7.24
C ARG A 66 0.78 -5.06 -6.00
N PHE A 67 -0.29 -5.31 -5.25
CA PHE A 67 -0.29 -6.21 -4.11
C PHE A 67 0.14 -7.62 -4.52
N ASP A 68 -0.46 -8.16 -5.59
CA ASP A 68 -0.10 -9.47 -6.15
C ASP A 68 1.37 -9.54 -6.58
N CYS A 69 1.87 -8.49 -7.23
CA CYS A 69 3.29 -8.40 -7.60
C CYS A 69 4.22 -8.41 -6.36
N TRP A 70 3.82 -7.78 -5.26
CA TRP A 70 4.60 -7.78 -4.02
C TRP A 70 4.55 -9.14 -3.31
N CYS A 71 3.40 -9.82 -3.33
CA CYS A 71 3.29 -11.20 -2.86
C CYS A 71 4.21 -12.12 -3.67
N ALA A 72 4.18 -12.04 -4.99
CA ALA A 72 5.04 -12.85 -5.87
C ALA A 72 6.54 -12.59 -5.67
N LYS A 73 6.90 -11.39 -5.17
CA LYS A 73 8.29 -11.01 -4.84
C LYS A 73 8.69 -11.33 -3.40
N GLY A 74 7.79 -11.87 -2.57
CA GLY A 74 8.07 -12.13 -1.16
C GLY A 74 8.23 -10.87 -0.30
N VAL A 75 7.71 -9.71 -0.73
CA VAL A 75 7.86 -8.44 0.02
C VAL A 75 7.05 -8.46 1.33
N TRP A 76 6.06 -9.33 1.44
CA TRP A 76 5.19 -9.46 2.60
C TRP A 76 5.58 -10.59 3.56
N GLU A 77 6.68 -11.31 3.29
CA GLU A 77 7.24 -12.35 4.18
C GLU A 77 8.25 -11.77 5.17
#